data_AF-A0AAN7VN26-F1
#
_entry.id   AF-A0AAN7VN26-F1
#
_cell.length_a   1.000
_cell.length_b   1.000
_cell.length_c   1.000
_cell.angle_alpha   90.00
_cell.angle_beta   90.00
_cell.angle_gamma   90.00
#
_symmetry.space_group_name_H-M   'P 1'
#
loop_
_entity.id
_entity.type
_entity.pdbx_description
1 polymer ?
#
loop_
_entity_poly.entity_id
_entity_poly.type
_entity_poly.pdbx_seq_one_letter_code
_entity_poly.pdbx_strand_id
1 'polypeptide(L)'
;MGESLNVFQNVHFDEMVNKSDIHTYLPYGSSNYGLSDEIRILIQSQDLITATYDSFLYIEGKIERKADDRLKTCHLTNNFASFLFEEIRYELGGQRVDVCRNPGITSALKGYVSYTSSESRVLSHLGWSPKNVEPLQVEYTKTGDHARYFTVCIPLKHIFGMMEDYRQVIVNMKQELILIRSRSDTDCYSGEADATIQLNKIQWKVPHLTLSDNAKLNLFERINKNSAISIPFRQWELYELPALKQAPMDIWPIKTSTQLEKPRWVIVAFQKNKKFSKSEKAANFDNVDIRDIKLHLNSESYPYEAMHLNFNENTYIAAYHQYLSFRRNYYGKDDQDALFDYEYFKNCPIFIVDCSKQNETLKNSTVDIKLEMESRNSFEAGIVAYCLILHDALLQYSPLTGEVKKL
;
A
#
# COMPACT_ATOMS: atom_id res chain seq x y z
N MET A 1 28.28 26.63 7.79
CA MET A 1 29.17 27.76 7.42
C MET A 1 29.92 27.54 6.09
N GLY A 2 30.07 26.31 5.57
CA GLY A 2 30.67 26.08 4.25
C GLY A 2 29.78 26.47 3.06
N GLU A 3 28.47 26.25 3.15
CA GLU A 3 27.52 26.58 2.06
C GLU A 3 27.30 28.09 1.89
N SER A 4 27.35 28.87 2.96
CA SER A 4 27.12 30.33 2.94
C SER A 4 28.24 31.14 2.27
N LEU A 5 29.38 30.52 1.96
CA LEU A 5 30.52 31.14 1.27
C LEU A 5 30.59 30.74 -0.21
N ASN A 6 29.70 29.87 -0.68
CA ASN A 6 29.71 29.34 -2.05
C ASN A 6 28.97 30.25 -3.04
N VAL A 7 29.27 31.55 -3.04
CA VAL A 7 28.60 32.57 -3.85
C VAL A 7 28.91 32.49 -5.36
N PHE A 8 29.88 31.66 -5.76
CA PHE A 8 30.24 31.40 -7.16
C PHE A 8 29.80 30.01 -7.65
N GLN A 9 28.89 29.35 -6.94
CA GLN A 9 28.38 28.05 -7.37
C GLN A 9 27.63 28.22 -8.71
N ASN A 10 28.03 27.46 -9.73
CA ASN A 10 27.33 27.46 -11.00
C ASN A 10 25.87 27.04 -10.78
N VAL A 11 24.96 27.88 -11.27
CA VAL A 11 23.52 27.57 -11.25
C VAL A 11 23.26 26.53 -12.32
N HIS A 12 22.91 25.31 -11.90
CA HIS A 12 22.43 24.28 -12.79
C HIS A 12 20.91 24.37 -12.90
N PHE A 13 20.42 24.74 -14.08
CA PHE A 13 19.00 24.61 -14.42
C PHE A 13 18.73 23.19 -14.92
N ASP A 14 17.70 22.53 -14.38
CA ASP A 14 17.24 21.25 -14.89
C ASP A 14 16.34 21.47 -16.11
N GLU A 15 16.94 21.36 -17.28
CA GLU A 15 16.28 21.48 -18.59
C GLU A 15 16.24 20.12 -19.32
N MET A 16 16.31 19.01 -18.58
CA MET A 16 16.29 17.67 -19.19
C MET A 16 14.91 17.26 -19.66
N VAL A 17 13.84 17.78 -19.05
CA VAL A 17 12.44 17.49 -19.37
C VAL A 17 11.78 18.75 -19.94
N ASN A 18 11.46 18.73 -21.22
CA ASN A 18 10.77 19.82 -21.91
C ASN A 18 9.28 19.87 -21.59
N LYS A 19 8.65 18.72 -21.37
CA LYS A 19 7.19 18.60 -21.16
C LYS A 19 6.83 17.39 -20.33
N SER A 20 5.78 17.51 -19.53
CA SER A 20 5.12 16.42 -18.82
C SER A 20 3.61 16.51 -19.02
N ASP A 21 3.01 15.51 -19.67
CA ASP A 21 1.57 15.45 -19.93
C ASP A 21 0.96 14.16 -19.38
N ILE A 22 -0.18 14.28 -18.70
CA ILE A 22 -0.92 13.11 -18.22
C ILE A 22 -1.72 12.51 -19.36
N HIS A 23 -1.40 11.28 -19.72
CA HIS A 23 -2.13 10.48 -20.70
C HIS A 23 -3.10 9.54 -20.00
N THR A 24 -4.23 9.26 -20.67
CA THR A 24 -5.30 8.42 -20.14
C THR A 24 -5.36 7.10 -20.88
N TYR A 25 -5.25 6.00 -20.15
CA TYR A 25 -5.40 4.65 -20.65
C TYR A 25 -6.68 4.05 -20.10
N LEU A 26 -7.44 3.39 -20.97
CA LEU A 26 -8.72 2.79 -20.66
C LEU A 26 -8.57 1.27 -20.57
N PRO A 27 -9.39 0.60 -19.73
CA PRO A 27 -9.50 -0.84 -19.77
C PRO A 27 -9.90 -1.34 -21.16
N TYR A 28 -9.37 -2.49 -21.55
CA TYR A 28 -9.81 -3.22 -22.73
C TYR A 28 -10.62 -4.45 -22.30
N GLY A 29 -11.65 -4.82 -23.08
CA GLY A 29 -12.56 -5.92 -22.74
C GLY A 29 -13.88 -5.46 -22.13
N SER A 30 -14.34 -6.13 -21.05
CA SER A 30 -15.63 -5.84 -20.40
C SER A 30 -15.65 -4.47 -19.73
N SER A 31 -16.72 -3.71 -19.95
CA SER A 31 -16.95 -2.39 -19.34
C SER A 31 -17.90 -2.42 -18.14
N ASN A 32 -18.35 -3.61 -17.70
CA ASN A 32 -19.33 -3.73 -16.62
C ASN A 32 -18.70 -3.62 -15.22
N TYR A 33 -17.39 -3.87 -15.09
CA TYR A 33 -16.62 -3.79 -13.84
C TYR A 33 -17.31 -4.49 -12.65
N GLY A 34 -17.94 -5.64 -12.92
CA GLY A 34 -18.68 -6.43 -11.94
C GLY A 34 -17.78 -7.09 -10.91
N LEU A 35 -18.38 -7.61 -9.83
CA LEU A 35 -17.65 -8.35 -8.81
C LEU A 35 -16.91 -9.53 -9.41
N SER A 36 -15.66 -9.76 -8.99
CA SER A 36 -14.76 -10.79 -9.54
C SER A 36 -14.34 -10.61 -11.01
N ASP A 37 -14.70 -9.50 -11.66
CA ASP A 37 -14.18 -9.20 -13.01
C ASP A 37 -12.67 -8.91 -12.95
N GLU A 38 -11.97 -9.37 -13.98
CA GLU A 38 -10.59 -8.99 -14.26
C GLU A 38 -10.58 -7.80 -15.25
N ILE A 39 -9.94 -6.72 -14.84
CA ILE A 39 -9.90 -5.44 -15.57
C ILE A 39 -8.45 -5.17 -15.95
N ARG A 40 -8.17 -5.07 -17.24
CA ARG A 40 -6.82 -4.90 -17.77
C ARG A 40 -6.67 -3.57 -18.48
N ILE A 41 -5.64 -2.81 -18.15
CA ILE A 41 -5.30 -1.54 -18.76
C ILE A 41 -3.88 -1.64 -19.31
N LEU A 42 -3.72 -1.37 -20.61
CA LEU A 42 -2.48 -1.65 -21.32
C LEU A 42 -1.88 -0.40 -21.96
N ILE A 43 -0.56 -0.30 -21.87
CA ILE A 43 0.29 0.67 -22.58
C ILE A 43 1.17 -0.13 -23.54
N GLN A 44 0.86 -0.07 -24.84
CA GLN A 44 1.58 -0.81 -25.88
C GLN A 44 2.64 0.01 -26.62
N SER A 45 2.59 1.34 -26.58
CA SER A 45 3.34 2.17 -27.53
C SER A 45 4.86 2.09 -27.29
N GLN A 46 5.58 1.79 -28.37
CA GLN A 46 7.04 1.93 -28.45
C GLN A 46 7.41 3.42 -28.40
N ASP A 47 8.62 3.72 -27.96
CA ASP A 47 9.15 5.10 -27.83
C ASP A 47 8.48 6.00 -26.79
N LEU A 48 7.90 5.40 -25.75
CA LEU A 48 7.37 6.13 -24.60
C LEU A 48 8.36 6.20 -23.44
N ILE A 49 8.36 7.37 -22.78
CA ILE A 49 9.04 7.62 -21.52
C ILE A 49 7.97 8.00 -20.50
N THR A 50 7.67 7.09 -19.57
CA THR A 50 6.56 7.25 -18.62
C THR A 50 7.07 7.38 -17.19
N ALA A 51 6.54 8.35 -16.44
CA ALA A 51 6.81 8.52 -15.02
C ALA A 51 5.78 7.73 -14.19
N THR A 52 5.90 6.39 -14.20
CA THR A 52 4.92 5.49 -13.59
C THR A 52 4.75 5.72 -12.07
N TYR A 53 5.79 6.23 -11.39
CA TYR A 53 5.76 6.59 -9.96
C TYR A 53 4.79 7.72 -9.59
N ASP A 54 4.37 8.56 -10.55
CA ASP A 54 3.38 9.61 -10.35
C ASP A 54 2.06 9.31 -11.09
N SER A 55 1.87 8.05 -11.51
CA SER A 55 0.62 7.59 -12.09
C SER A 55 -0.44 7.27 -11.03
N PHE A 56 -1.71 7.29 -11.44
CA PHE A 56 -2.84 7.02 -10.57
C PHE A 56 -4.01 6.38 -11.31
N LEU A 57 -4.84 5.64 -10.58
CA LEU A 57 -6.15 5.18 -11.04
C LEU A 57 -7.18 6.27 -10.82
N TYR A 58 -7.99 6.54 -11.83
CA TYR A 58 -9.15 7.41 -11.75
C TYR A 58 -10.41 6.55 -11.84
N ILE A 59 -11.27 6.61 -10.81
CA ILE A 59 -12.46 5.77 -10.71
C ILE A 59 -13.68 6.63 -10.44
N GLU A 60 -14.74 6.43 -11.22
CA GLU A 60 -16.08 6.99 -10.97
C GLU A 60 -17.05 5.85 -10.67
N GLY A 61 -17.93 6.06 -9.71
CA GLY A 61 -18.97 5.10 -9.38
C GLY A 61 -20.10 5.71 -8.57
N LYS A 62 -21.02 4.85 -8.16
CA LYS A 62 -22.07 5.18 -7.19
C LYS A 62 -22.25 4.06 -6.18
N ILE A 63 -22.64 4.43 -4.97
CA ILE A 63 -23.18 3.54 -3.95
C ILE A 63 -24.69 3.73 -3.88
N GLU A 64 -25.45 2.64 -4.00
CA GLU A 64 -26.91 2.67 -4.03
C GLU A 64 -27.46 1.79 -2.90
N ARG A 65 -28.25 2.40 -2.01
CA ARG A 65 -28.93 1.69 -0.92
C ARG A 65 -30.10 0.89 -1.48
N LYS A 66 -30.38 -0.27 -0.88
CA LYS A 66 -31.60 -1.02 -1.21
C LYS A 66 -32.86 -0.19 -0.90
N ALA A 67 -33.91 -0.43 -1.69
CA ALA A 67 -35.12 0.40 -1.68
C ALA A 67 -35.92 0.35 -0.37
N ASP A 68 -35.75 -0.68 0.45
CA ASP A 68 -36.31 -0.89 1.78
C ASP A 68 -35.52 -0.17 2.89
N ASP A 69 -34.26 0.20 2.62
CA ASP A 69 -33.33 0.76 3.60
C ASP A 69 -33.12 2.29 3.45
N ARG A 70 -34.08 3.01 2.88
CA ARG A 70 -33.93 4.45 2.52
C ARG A 70 -33.61 5.37 3.68
N LEU A 71 -34.17 5.07 4.86
CA LEU A 71 -33.98 5.84 6.09
C LEU A 71 -32.72 5.43 6.87
N LYS A 72 -32.11 4.29 6.50
CA LYS A 72 -30.92 3.76 7.16
C LYS A 72 -29.66 4.45 6.66
N THR A 73 -28.69 4.52 7.56
CA THR A 73 -27.38 5.11 7.30
C THR A 73 -26.52 4.17 6.44
N CYS A 74 -25.71 4.76 5.56
CA CYS A 74 -24.73 4.05 4.75
C CYS A 74 -23.64 5.05 4.34
N HIS A 75 -22.39 4.70 4.65
CA HIS A 75 -21.24 5.56 4.46
C HIS A 75 -20.07 4.75 3.94
N LEU A 76 -19.36 5.28 2.96
CA LEU A 76 -18.10 4.71 2.51
C LEU A 76 -17.09 4.72 3.66
N THR A 77 -16.33 3.64 3.79
CA THR A 77 -15.34 3.45 4.86
C THR A 77 -14.02 4.15 4.51
N ASN A 78 -13.15 4.31 5.50
CA ASN A 78 -11.77 4.71 5.23
C ASN A 78 -11.14 3.72 4.25
N ASN A 79 -10.43 4.23 3.25
CA ASN A 79 -9.75 3.49 2.21
C ASN A 79 -10.66 2.63 1.31
N PHE A 80 -11.97 2.94 1.23
CA PHE A 80 -12.95 2.14 0.49
C PHE A 80 -12.54 1.85 -0.96
N ALA A 81 -11.90 2.81 -1.63
CA ALA A 81 -11.54 2.70 -3.04
C ALA A 81 -10.56 1.54 -3.29
N SER A 82 -9.66 1.29 -2.34
CA SER A 82 -8.74 0.15 -2.38
C SER A 82 -9.45 -1.17 -2.08
N PHE A 83 -10.51 -1.17 -1.25
CA PHE A 83 -11.35 -2.36 -1.00
C PHE A 83 -12.21 -2.78 -2.19
N LEU A 84 -12.34 -1.94 -3.21
CA LEU A 84 -13.00 -2.32 -4.46
C LEU A 84 -12.26 -3.49 -5.14
N PHE A 85 -10.98 -3.71 -4.85
CA PHE A 85 -10.17 -4.71 -5.52
C PHE A 85 -9.67 -5.76 -4.53
N GLU A 86 -9.60 -7.02 -4.95
CA GLU A 86 -8.97 -8.09 -4.17
C GLU A 86 -7.48 -8.26 -4.50
N GLU A 87 -7.07 -7.92 -5.73
CA GLU A 87 -5.67 -7.88 -6.16
C GLU A 87 -5.49 -6.77 -7.21
N ILE A 88 -4.39 -6.04 -7.11
CA ILE A 88 -3.92 -5.14 -8.17
C ILE A 88 -2.49 -5.54 -8.51
N ARG A 89 -2.20 -5.73 -9.80
CA ARG A 89 -0.92 -6.20 -10.32
C ARG A 89 -0.40 -5.27 -11.39
N TYR A 90 0.90 -5.00 -11.33
CA TYR A 90 1.63 -4.31 -12.37
C TYR A 90 2.61 -5.26 -13.07
N GLU A 91 2.53 -5.29 -14.40
CA GLU A 91 3.41 -6.07 -15.27
C GLU A 91 4.20 -5.16 -16.22
N LEU A 92 5.46 -5.53 -16.44
CA LEU A 92 6.38 -4.86 -17.36
C LEU A 92 6.92 -5.91 -18.32
N GLY A 93 6.80 -5.70 -19.63
CA GLY A 93 7.24 -6.68 -20.64
C GLY A 93 6.55 -8.05 -20.52
N GLY A 94 5.35 -8.11 -19.92
CA GLY A 94 4.65 -9.37 -19.61
C GLY A 94 5.15 -10.10 -18.37
N GLN A 95 6.15 -9.57 -17.66
CA GLN A 95 6.61 -10.09 -16.38
C GLN A 95 5.95 -9.34 -15.23
N ARG A 96 5.45 -10.08 -14.24
CA ARG A 96 4.93 -9.53 -12.99
C ARG A 96 6.04 -8.84 -12.20
N VAL A 97 5.88 -7.53 -11.98
CA VAL A 97 6.84 -6.67 -11.26
C VAL A 97 6.42 -6.51 -9.81
N ASP A 98 5.19 -6.05 -9.57
CA ASP A 98 4.67 -5.80 -8.23
C ASP A 98 3.19 -6.24 -8.14
N VAL A 99 2.79 -6.76 -6.98
CA VAL A 99 1.43 -7.26 -6.72
C VAL A 99 1.00 -6.86 -5.32
N CYS A 100 -0.12 -6.16 -5.25
CA CYS A 100 -0.79 -5.82 -4.03
C CYS A 100 -2.01 -6.73 -3.85
N ARG A 101 -1.91 -7.67 -2.91
CA ARG A 101 -3.05 -8.51 -2.48
C ARG A 101 -3.82 -7.82 -1.38
N ASN A 102 -5.14 -7.94 -1.43
CA ASN A 102 -6.05 -7.20 -0.57
C ASN A 102 -5.63 -5.72 -0.42
N PRO A 103 -5.65 -4.93 -1.53
CA PRO A 103 -5.23 -3.54 -1.52
C PRO A 103 -5.84 -2.73 -0.39
N GLY A 104 -7.11 -2.98 -0.02
CA GLY A 104 -7.76 -2.33 1.13
C GLY A 104 -7.00 -2.46 2.45
N ILE A 105 -6.65 -3.68 2.86
CA ILE A 105 -5.88 -3.91 4.11
C ILE A 105 -4.40 -3.52 3.95
N THR A 106 -3.77 -3.90 2.84
CA THR A 106 -2.34 -3.66 2.60
C THR A 106 -2.01 -2.17 2.63
N SER A 107 -2.75 -1.36 1.86
CA SER A 107 -2.54 0.08 1.81
C SER A 107 -3.05 0.79 3.07
N ALA A 108 -4.03 0.23 3.80
CA ALA A 108 -4.40 0.72 5.11
C ALA A 108 -3.25 0.59 6.11
N LEU A 109 -2.71 -0.62 6.29
CA LEU A 109 -1.56 -0.86 7.18
C LEU A 109 -0.38 0.03 6.81
N LYS A 110 0.00 0.04 5.52
CA LYS A 110 1.12 0.86 5.05
C LYS A 110 0.86 2.35 5.25
N GLY A 111 -0.35 2.83 4.95
CA GLY A 111 -0.74 4.23 5.12
C GLY A 111 -0.72 4.68 6.57
N TYR A 112 -1.21 3.84 7.49
CA TYR A 112 -1.24 4.18 8.92
C TYR A 112 0.14 4.39 9.54
N VAL A 113 1.13 3.62 9.09
CA VAL A 113 2.51 3.71 9.60
C VAL A 113 3.37 4.71 8.84
N SER A 114 2.96 5.10 7.63
CA SER A 114 3.79 5.90 6.72
C SER A 114 3.39 7.37 6.67
N TYR A 115 2.09 7.67 6.68
CA TYR A 115 1.62 9.04 6.47
C TYR A 115 1.78 9.89 7.72
N THR A 116 2.16 11.15 7.51
CA THR A 116 2.03 12.19 8.52
C THR A 116 0.57 12.64 8.66
N SER A 117 0.24 13.36 9.73
CA SER A 117 -1.09 13.95 9.87
C SER A 117 -1.42 14.91 8.71
N SER A 118 -0.40 15.62 8.21
CA SER A 118 -0.55 16.56 7.08
C SER A 118 -0.76 15.85 5.74
N GLU A 119 0.03 14.81 5.45
CA GLU A 119 -0.12 13.98 4.25
C GLU A 119 -1.50 13.29 4.23
N SER A 120 -1.90 12.71 5.36
CA SER A 120 -3.21 12.05 5.52
C SER A 120 -4.38 12.97 5.15
N ARG A 121 -4.33 14.26 5.49
CA ARG A 121 -5.40 15.22 5.20
C ARG A 121 -5.63 15.44 3.70
N VAL A 122 -4.56 15.45 2.91
CA VAL A 122 -4.65 15.71 1.46
C VAL A 122 -5.01 14.47 0.66
N LEU A 123 -4.96 13.27 1.26
CA LEU A 123 -5.32 12.00 0.63
C LEU A 123 -6.83 11.71 0.63
N SER A 124 -7.66 12.64 1.09
CA SER A 124 -9.13 12.52 1.03
C SER A 124 -9.65 12.17 -0.38
N HIS A 125 -8.95 12.61 -1.43
CA HIS A 125 -9.28 12.35 -2.83
C HIS A 125 -9.16 10.89 -3.29
N LEU A 126 -8.52 10.02 -2.49
CA LEU A 126 -8.42 8.58 -2.76
C LEU A 126 -9.36 7.75 -1.88
N GLY A 127 -10.13 8.38 -1.00
CA GLY A 127 -10.90 7.67 0.02
C GLY A 127 -10.17 7.49 1.36
N TRP A 128 -9.05 8.18 1.60
CA TRP A 128 -8.29 8.09 2.87
C TRP A 128 -8.73 9.11 3.93
N SER A 129 -9.38 8.65 5.00
CA SER A 129 -9.86 9.44 6.15
C SER A 129 -9.88 8.62 7.46
N PRO A 130 -8.71 8.32 8.02
CA PRO A 130 -8.62 7.51 9.23
C PRO A 130 -9.23 8.19 10.48
N LYS A 131 -9.17 9.53 10.57
CA LYS A 131 -9.64 10.31 11.73
C LYS A 131 -11.03 10.95 11.56
N ASN A 132 -11.56 11.02 10.35
CA ASN A 132 -12.83 11.71 10.13
C ASN A 132 -14.02 10.80 10.48
N VAL A 133 -14.96 11.36 11.24
CA VAL A 133 -16.24 10.71 11.57
C VAL A 133 -17.20 10.77 10.38
N GLU A 134 -17.04 11.75 9.49
CA GLU A 134 -17.89 11.96 8.31
C GLU A 134 -17.30 11.35 7.03
N PRO A 135 -18.14 10.91 6.08
CA PRO A 135 -17.71 10.15 4.90
C PRO A 135 -16.97 11.05 3.91
N LEU A 136 -15.90 10.51 3.35
CA LEU A 136 -15.19 11.15 2.25
C LEU A 136 -16.00 11.21 0.96
N GLN A 137 -15.88 12.34 0.28
CA GLN A 137 -16.23 12.54 -1.14
C GLN A 137 -17.63 12.10 -1.56
N VAL A 138 -18.60 12.19 -0.67
CA VAL A 138 -20.01 12.08 -1.04
C VAL A 138 -20.57 13.50 -1.08
N GLU A 139 -20.56 14.13 -2.25
CA GLU A 139 -21.32 15.37 -2.42
C GLU A 139 -22.82 15.02 -2.45
N TYR A 140 -23.57 15.61 -1.53
CA TYR A 140 -24.98 15.37 -1.28
C TYR A 140 -25.85 16.29 -2.13
N THR A 141 -26.51 15.77 -3.16
CA THR A 141 -27.82 16.27 -3.63
C THR A 141 -28.49 15.15 -4.44
N LYS A 142 -29.78 14.82 -4.34
CA LYS A 142 -30.97 15.53 -3.86
C LYS A 142 -31.68 14.74 -2.76
N THR A 143 -32.38 15.43 -1.88
CA THR A 143 -33.43 14.85 -1.03
C THR A 143 -34.33 13.94 -1.87
N GLY A 144 -34.26 12.63 -1.64
CA GLY A 144 -35.09 11.62 -2.31
C GLY A 144 -34.36 10.59 -3.18
N ASP A 145 -33.05 10.73 -3.44
CA ASP A 145 -32.28 9.76 -4.23
C ASP A 145 -31.50 8.74 -3.37
N HIS A 146 -31.48 7.49 -3.81
CA HIS A 146 -30.91 6.34 -3.09
C HIS A 146 -29.47 6.07 -3.50
N ALA A 147 -29.09 6.60 -4.66
CA ALA A 147 -27.76 6.56 -5.21
C ALA A 147 -26.96 7.79 -4.76
N ARG A 148 -25.71 7.55 -4.39
CA ARG A 148 -24.71 8.58 -4.11
C ARG A 148 -23.50 8.33 -4.98
N TYR A 149 -23.02 9.36 -5.66
CA TYR A 149 -21.90 9.24 -6.60
C TYR A 149 -20.58 9.56 -5.89
N PHE A 150 -19.50 8.92 -6.35
CA PHE A 150 -18.15 9.21 -5.90
C PHE A 150 -17.18 9.22 -7.08
N THR A 151 -16.10 9.98 -6.91
CA THR A 151 -14.97 10.01 -7.83
C THR A 151 -13.69 10.02 -7.01
N VAL A 152 -12.80 9.05 -7.26
CA VAL A 152 -11.54 8.89 -6.53
C VAL A 152 -10.35 8.83 -7.47
N CYS A 153 -9.22 9.35 -7.00
CA CYS A 153 -7.92 9.19 -7.64
C CYS A 153 -7.01 8.40 -6.70
N ILE A 154 -6.62 7.16 -7.03
CA ILE A 154 -5.72 6.33 -6.21
C ILE A 154 -4.31 6.41 -6.79
N PRO A 155 -3.36 7.13 -6.16
CA PRO A 155 -1.96 7.11 -6.59
C PRO A 155 -1.40 5.69 -6.52
N LEU A 156 -0.69 5.22 -7.54
CA LEU A 156 -0.16 3.85 -7.53
C LEU A 156 0.87 3.62 -6.42
N LYS A 157 1.56 4.68 -5.95
CA LYS A 157 2.42 4.63 -4.76
C LYS A 157 1.67 4.37 -3.44
N HIS A 158 0.34 4.47 -3.41
CA HIS A 158 -0.48 4.03 -2.27
C HIS A 158 -0.69 2.51 -2.27
N ILE A 159 -0.52 1.87 -3.42
CA ILE A 159 -0.80 0.44 -3.65
C ILE A 159 0.48 -0.39 -3.76
N PHE A 160 1.51 0.16 -4.39
CA PHE A 160 2.74 -0.55 -4.75
C PHE A 160 3.99 0.06 -4.13
N GLY A 161 4.87 -0.82 -3.66
CA GLY A 161 6.20 -0.44 -3.20
C GLY A 161 7.11 0.00 -4.35
N MET A 162 6.95 -0.58 -5.55
CA MET A 162 7.70 -0.17 -6.73
C MET A 162 7.46 1.30 -7.10
N MET A 163 6.20 1.75 -7.11
CA MET A 163 5.87 3.15 -7.43
C MET A 163 6.13 4.12 -6.26
N GLU A 164 6.27 3.60 -5.04
CA GLU A 164 6.75 4.38 -3.89
C GLU A 164 8.26 4.66 -4.00
N ASP A 165 9.07 3.62 -4.23
CA ASP A 165 10.52 3.69 -4.14
C ASP A 165 11.21 4.06 -5.46
N TYR A 166 10.76 3.51 -6.59
CA TYR A 166 11.42 3.69 -7.89
C TYR A 166 10.98 4.99 -8.57
N ARG A 167 11.61 6.10 -8.19
CA ARG A 167 11.34 7.45 -8.71
C ARG A 167 12.04 7.76 -10.05
N GLN A 168 12.17 6.76 -10.93
CA GLN A 168 12.76 6.89 -12.26
C GLN A 168 11.75 6.49 -13.35
N VAL A 169 11.95 6.98 -14.57
CA VAL A 169 11.05 6.71 -15.70
C VAL A 169 11.20 5.28 -16.22
N ILE A 170 10.10 4.76 -16.76
CA ILE A 170 10.08 3.54 -17.56
C ILE A 170 10.20 3.93 -19.03
N VAL A 171 11.12 3.30 -19.74
CA VAL A 171 11.45 3.65 -21.13
C VAL A 171 11.18 2.46 -22.05
N ASN A 172 10.40 2.69 -23.11
CA ASN A 172 10.18 1.77 -24.22
C ASN A 172 9.71 0.37 -23.82
N MET A 173 8.96 0.25 -22.73
CA MET A 173 8.43 -1.03 -22.26
C MET A 173 6.91 -1.08 -22.34
N LYS A 174 6.40 -2.24 -22.77
CA LYS A 174 5.01 -2.62 -22.58
C LYS A 174 4.70 -2.64 -21.08
N GLN A 175 3.65 -1.93 -20.66
CA GLN A 175 3.20 -1.90 -19.27
C GLN A 175 1.74 -2.32 -19.21
N GLU A 176 1.39 -3.14 -18.22
CA GLU A 176 0.02 -3.60 -18.03
C GLU A 176 -0.36 -3.52 -16.55
N LEU A 177 -1.52 -2.93 -16.29
CA LEU A 177 -2.13 -2.88 -14.97
C LEU A 177 -3.35 -3.79 -14.97
N ILE A 178 -3.34 -4.80 -14.11
CA ILE A 178 -4.43 -5.78 -13.96
C ILE A 178 -5.06 -5.57 -12.59
N LEU A 179 -6.37 -5.34 -12.57
CA LEU A 179 -7.17 -5.16 -11.35
C LEU A 179 -8.17 -6.32 -11.28
N ILE A 180 -8.24 -7.01 -10.15
CA ILE A 180 -9.27 -8.01 -9.90
C ILE A 180 -10.29 -7.39 -8.95
N ARG A 181 -11.53 -7.21 -9.41
CA ARG A 181 -12.61 -6.65 -8.60
C ARG A 181 -12.91 -7.60 -7.44
N SER A 182 -13.03 -7.05 -6.23
CA SER A 182 -13.42 -7.83 -5.06
C SER A 182 -14.73 -8.59 -5.31
N ARG A 183 -14.82 -9.80 -4.76
CA ARG A 183 -16.06 -10.59 -4.74
C ARG A 183 -17.19 -9.98 -3.90
N SER A 184 -16.90 -8.96 -3.09
CA SER A 184 -17.87 -8.28 -2.23
C SER A 184 -17.47 -6.83 -1.95
N ASP A 185 -18.45 -5.94 -1.89
CA ASP A 185 -18.29 -4.53 -1.53
C ASP A 185 -18.50 -4.23 -0.05
N THR A 186 -18.77 -5.25 0.76
CA THR A 186 -19.11 -5.07 2.18
C THR A 186 -18.01 -4.40 2.99
N ASP A 187 -16.74 -4.48 2.57
CA ASP A 187 -15.63 -3.77 3.23
C ASP A 187 -15.50 -2.29 2.80
N CYS A 188 -16.18 -1.89 1.72
CA CYS A 188 -16.14 -0.53 1.18
C CYS A 188 -17.10 0.44 1.90
N TYR A 189 -18.05 -0.07 2.67
CA TYR A 189 -19.04 0.76 3.35
C TYR A 189 -19.44 0.19 4.71
N SER A 190 -20.02 1.05 5.53
CA SER A 190 -20.56 0.70 6.84
C SER A 190 -21.88 1.42 7.07
N GLY A 191 -22.75 0.83 7.87
CA GLY A 191 -24.06 1.39 8.21
C GLY A 191 -25.12 0.30 8.39
N GLU A 192 -26.34 0.78 8.61
CA GLU A 192 -27.49 -0.10 8.83
C GLU A 192 -28.09 -0.61 7.50
N ALA A 193 -27.93 0.16 6.43
CA ALA A 193 -28.47 -0.17 5.11
C ALA A 193 -27.58 -1.16 4.36
N ASP A 194 -28.20 -2.10 3.65
CA ASP A 194 -27.51 -2.81 2.58
C ASP A 194 -27.34 -1.87 1.37
N ALA A 195 -26.16 -1.91 0.76
CA ALA A 195 -25.86 -1.11 -0.43
C ALA A 195 -25.06 -1.89 -1.47
N THR A 196 -25.17 -1.46 -2.72
CA THR A 196 -24.43 -1.97 -3.87
C THR A 196 -23.56 -0.88 -4.45
N ILE A 197 -22.31 -1.18 -4.82
CA ILE A 197 -21.43 -0.25 -5.52
C ILE A 197 -21.41 -0.60 -7.01
N GLN A 198 -21.64 0.40 -7.85
CA GLN A 198 -21.51 0.29 -9.30
C GLN A 198 -20.39 1.21 -9.77
N LEU A 199 -19.45 0.66 -10.55
CA LEU A 199 -18.36 1.43 -11.14
C LEU A 199 -18.75 1.79 -12.57
N ASN A 200 -18.61 3.07 -12.91
CA ASN A 200 -18.97 3.60 -14.23
C ASN A 200 -17.72 3.79 -15.10
N LYS A 201 -16.58 4.09 -14.48
CA LYS A 201 -15.35 4.44 -15.19
C LYS A 201 -14.14 4.03 -14.36
N ILE A 202 -13.18 3.39 -15.01
CA ILE A 202 -11.84 3.15 -14.48
C ILE A 202 -10.86 3.60 -15.55
N GLN A 203 -9.87 4.41 -15.18
CA GLN A 203 -8.81 4.85 -16.08
C GLN A 203 -7.47 4.82 -15.37
N TRP A 204 -6.40 4.51 -16.10
CA TRP A 204 -5.04 4.70 -15.61
C TRP A 204 -4.47 5.98 -16.22
N LYS A 205 -4.10 6.92 -15.35
CA LYS A 205 -3.55 8.22 -15.71
C LYS A 205 -2.03 8.17 -15.52
N VAL A 206 -1.27 8.32 -16.60
CA VAL A 206 0.20 8.17 -16.58
C VAL A 206 0.88 9.40 -17.16
N PRO A 207 1.79 10.05 -16.43
CA PRO A 207 2.58 11.14 -16.99
C PRO A 207 3.58 10.63 -18.03
N HIS A 208 3.57 11.27 -19.20
CA HIS A 208 4.52 11.06 -20.27
C HIS A 208 5.50 12.23 -20.29
N LEU A 209 6.80 11.92 -20.34
CA LEU A 209 7.84 12.93 -20.37
C LEU A 209 8.37 13.10 -21.79
N THR A 210 8.46 14.35 -22.23
CA THR A 210 9.23 14.73 -23.43
C THR A 210 10.56 15.28 -22.96
N LEU A 211 11.65 14.60 -23.30
CA LEU A 211 13.00 15.03 -22.95
C LEU A 211 13.53 16.09 -23.93
N SER A 212 14.50 16.88 -23.49
CA SER A 212 15.30 17.72 -24.39
C SER A 212 16.17 16.88 -25.31
N ASP A 213 16.55 17.42 -26.47
CA ASP A 213 17.29 16.66 -27.49
C ASP A 213 18.59 16.07 -26.94
N ASN A 214 19.31 16.81 -26.11
CA ASN A 214 20.52 16.34 -25.46
C ASN A 214 20.25 15.19 -24.47
N ALA A 215 19.24 15.32 -23.60
CA ALA A 215 18.87 14.26 -22.66
C ALA A 215 18.38 12.99 -23.38
N LYS A 216 17.62 13.19 -24.47
CA LYS A 216 17.14 12.12 -25.34
C LYS A 216 18.32 11.38 -25.98
N LEU A 217 19.27 12.08 -26.62
CA LEU A 217 20.46 11.46 -27.22
C LEU A 217 21.24 10.62 -26.20
N ASN A 218 21.55 11.18 -25.03
CA ASN A 218 22.29 10.46 -23.98
C ASN A 218 21.55 9.20 -23.50
N LEU A 219 20.23 9.26 -23.36
CA LEU A 219 19.41 8.11 -22.97
C LEU A 219 19.44 7.03 -24.05
N PHE A 220 19.22 7.40 -25.33
CA PHE A 220 19.19 6.45 -26.44
C PHE A 220 20.56 5.83 -26.73
N GLU A 221 21.67 6.56 -26.53
CA GLU A 221 23.02 5.97 -26.62
C GLU A 221 23.23 4.81 -25.64
N ARG A 222 22.69 4.92 -24.41
CA ARG A 222 22.78 3.85 -23.40
C ARG A 222 21.85 2.68 -23.76
N ILE A 223 20.65 2.97 -24.27
CA ILE A 223 19.69 1.96 -24.73
C ILE A 223 20.27 1.17 -25.89
N ASN A 224 20.90 1.83 -26.87
CA ASN A 224 21.52 1.19 -28.03
C ASN A 224 22.69 0.27 -27.67
N LYS A 225 23.33 0.48 -26.51
CA LYS A 225 24.34 -0.43 -25.94
C LYS A 225 23.73 -1.62 -25.20
N ASN A 226 22.40 -1.80 -25.28
CA ASN A 226 21.64 -2.83 -24.57
C ASN A 226 21.91 -2.83 -23.06
N SER A 227 22.09 -1.65 -22.46
CA SER A 227 22.34 -1.52 -21.03
C SER A 227 21.06 -1.78 -20.25
N ALA A 228 21.08 -2.80 -19.38
CA ALA A 228 19.94 -3.10 -18.51
C ALA A 228 19.71 -1.96 -17.48
N ILE A 229 18.45 -1.67 -17.21
CA ILE A 229 18.00 -0.71 -16.20
C ILE A 229 17.53 -1.49 -14.98
N SER A 230 18.15 -1.22 -13.83
CA SER A 230 17.77 -1.80 -12.55
C SER A 230 16.60 -1.03 -11.92
N ILE A 231 15.64 -1.77 -11.38
CA ILE A 231 14.48 -1.29 -10.63
C ILE A 231 14.57 -1.88 -9.21
N PRO A 232 15.29 -1.22 -8.29
CA PRO A 232 15.27 -1.57 -6.87
C PRO A 232 14.03 -0.96 -6.20
N PHE A 233 13.36 -1.73 -5.35
CA PHE A 233 12.25 -1.27 -4.52
C PHE A 233 12.01 -2.22 -3.36
N ARG A 234 11.19 -1.80 -2.39
CA ARG A 234 10.73 -2.65 -1.30
C ARG A 234 9.34 -3.17 -1.62
N GLN A 235 9.22 -4.46 -1.87
CA GLN A 235 7.94 -5.10 -2.14
C GLN A 235 7.13 -5.23 -0.84
N TRP A 236 5.82 -5.08 -0.95
CA TRP A 236 4.87 -5.22 0.15
C TRP A 236 4.13 -6.54 0.01
N GLU A 237 4.20 -7.40 1.02
CA GLU A 237 3.57 -8.71 0.98
C GLU A 237 2.70 -8.96 2.21
N LEU A 238 1.38 -9.00 2.00
CA LEU A 238 0.41 -9.21 3.06
C LEU A 238 0.13 -10.70 3.27
N TYR A 239 0.15 -11.10 4.53
CA TYR A 239 -0.32 -12.37 5.03
C TYR A 239 -1.48 -12.16 5.99
N GLU A 240 -2.43 -13.09 5.96
CA GLU A 240 -3.62 -13.10 6.83
C GLU A 240 -3.69 -14.45 7.56
N LEU A 241 -3.76 -14.40 8.88
CA LEU A 241 -4.14 -15.52 9.73
C LEU A 241 -5.62 -15.35 10.11
N PRO A 242 -6.54 -16.12 9.52
CA PRO A 242 -7.97 -15.86 9.63
C PRO A 242 -8.56 -16.08 11.03
N ALA A 243 -7.87 -16.83 11.89
CA ALA A 243 -8.27 -17.02 13.28
C ALA A 243 -7.03 -17.33 14.14
N LEU A 244 -6.80 -16.53 15.17
CA LEU A 244 -5.85 -16.88 16.23
C LEU A 244 -6.39 -18.03 17.09
N LYS A 245 -5.48 -18.84 17.63
CA LYS A 245 -5.84 -19.83 18.67
C LYS A 245 -6.42 -19.11 19.88
N GLN A 246 -7.46 -19.68 20.49
CA GLN A 246 -8.08 -19.17 21.73
C GLN A 246 -7.24 -19.49 22.96
N ALA A 247 -5.99 -19.05 22.92
CA ALA A 247 -4.95 -19.22 23.92
C ALA A 247 -4.27 -17.86 24.14
N PRO A 248 -3.54 -17.65 25.24
CA PRO A 248 -2.81 -16.41 25.46
C PRO A 248 -1.60 -16.25 24.52
N MET A 249 -1.23 -17.31 23.78
CA MET A 249 -0.08 -17.31 22.90
C MET A 249 -0.39 -18.09 21.61
N ASP A 250 0.05 -17.55 20.48
CA ASP A 250 0.04 -18.25 19.20
C ASP A 250 1.35 -18.01 18.43
N ILE A 251 1.80 -19.04 17.72
CA ILE A 251 2.99 -18.98 16.86
C ILE A 251 2.52 -19.29 15.44
N TRP A 252 2.68 -18.31 14.57
CA TRP A 252 2.27 -18.38 13.17
C TRP A 252 3.48 -18.52 12.25
N PRO A 253 3.68 -19.68 11.60
CA PRO A 253 4.61 -19.80 10.49
C PRO A 253 4.04 -19.09 9.26
N ILE A 254 4.66 -17.98 8.86
CA ILE A 254 4.16 -17.13 7.78
C ILE A 254 4.60 -17.67 6.42
N LYS A 255 5.92 -17.74 6.20
CA LYS A 255 6.51 -18.23 4.96
C LYS A 255 7.99 -18.59 5.13
N THR A 256 8.53 -19.26 4.12
CA THR A 256 9.97 -19.38 3.90
C THR A 256 10.38 -18.51 2.72
N SER A 257 11.45 -17.73 2.87
CA SER A 257 11.91 -16.73 1.89
C SER A 257 13.32 -17.01 1.41
N THR A 258 13.70 -16.41 0.28
CA THR A 258 15.11 -16.28 -0.10
C THR A 258 15.79 -15.21 0.75
N GLN A 259 17.13 -15.17 0.70
CA GLN A 259 17.90 -14.14 1.40
C GLN A 259 17.65 -12.72 0.87
N LEU A 260 17.32 -12.55 -0.41
CA LEU A 260 16.96 -11.24 -0.98
C LEU A 260 15.60 -10.77 -0.48
N GLU A 261 14.63 -11.69 -0.44
CA GLU A 261 13.26 -11.42 0.02
C GLU A 261 13.13 -11.51 1.54
N LYS A 262 14.25 -11.47 2.27
CA LYS A 262 14.22 -11.45 3.73
C LYS A 262 13.56 -10.14 4.20
N PRO A 263 12.69 -10.18 5.23
CA PRO A 263 12.02 -8.99 5.73
C PRO A 263 13.03 -7.94 6.17
N ARG A 264 12.76 -6.66 5.87
CA ARG A 264 13.41 -5.52 6.51
C ARG A 264 12.53 -4.92 7.59
N TRP A 265 11.22 -4.96 7.38
CA TRP A 265 10.21 -4.57 8.36
C TRP A 265 9.03 -5.54 8.31
N VAL A 266 8.42 -5.75 9.46
CA VAL A 266 7.16 -6.46 9.59
C VAL A 266 6.18 -5.59 10.35
N ILE A 267 5.01 -5.35 9.73
CA ILE A 267 3.92 -4.56 10.29
C ILE A 267 2.80 -5.52 10.68
N VAL A 268 2.40 -5.51 11.95
CA VAL A 268 1.40 -6.44 12.49
C VAL A 268 0.22 -5.66 13.05
N ALA A 269 -1.00 -6.09 12.72
CA ALA A 269 -2.22 -5.57 13.32
C ALA A 269 -3.30 -6.64 13.41
N PHE A 270 -4.33 -6.37 14.21
CA PHE A 270 -5.39 -7.32 14.51
C PHE A 270 -6.76 -6.73 14.22
N GLN A 271 -7.70 -7.59 13.85
CA GLN A 271 -9.12 -7.23 13.71
C GLN A 271 -10.00 -8.26 14.41
N LYS A 272 -11.09 -7.79 15.00
CA LYS A 272 -12.11 -8.61 15.64
C LYS A 272 -13.38 -8.59 14.81
N ASN A 273 -13.66 -9.66 14.08
CA ASN A 273 -14.91 -9.87 13.32
C ASN A 273 -15.31 -8.71 12.37
N LYS A 274 -14.35 -7.98 11.78
CA LYS A 274 -14.64 -6.82 10.92
C LYS A 274 -14.84 -7.15 9.45
N LYS A 275 -14.14 -8.14 8.93
CA LYS A 275 -14.14 -8.46 7.50
C LYS A 275 -15.53 -8.89 7.04
N PHE A 276 -15.97 -8.33 5.93
CA PHE A 276 -17.30 -8.52 5.35
C PHE A 276 -18.46 -8.20 6.31
N SER A 277 -18.25 -7.34 7.30
CA SER A 277 -19.27 -6.92 8.27
C SER A 277 -19.68 -5.47 8.04
N LYS A 278 -20.97 -5.26 7.74
CA LYS A 278 -21.53 -3.91 7.47
C LYS A 278 -21.59 -2.99 8.69
N SER A 279 -21.54 -3.56 9.90
CA SER A 279 -21.51 -2.78 11.15
C SER A 279 -20.11 -2.34 11.53
N GLU A 280 -19.08 -2.88 10.87
CA GLU A 280 -17.68 -2.65 11.19
C GLU A 280 -16.97 -1.91 10.06
N LYS A 281 -15.82 -1.32 10.39
CA LYS A 281 -14.97 -0.62 9.41
C LYS A 281 -13.77 -1.49 9.11
N ALA A 282 -13.71 -2.09 7.91
CA ALA A 282 -12.65 -3.02 7.52
C ALA A 282 -11.23 -2.41 7.49
N ALA A 283 -11.09 -1.08 7.43
CA ALA A 283 -9.79 -0.41 7.55
C ALA A 283 -9.37 -0.11 9.00
N ASN A 284 -10.19 -0.44 10.00
CA ASN A 284 -9.87 -0.18 11.39
C ASN A 284 -9.28 -1.43 12.03
N PHE A 285 -8.29 -1.25 12.88
CA PHE A 285 -7.65 -2.33 13.64
C PHE A 285 -8.03 -2.21 15.11
N ASP A 286 -8.01 -3.32 15.83
CA ASP A 286 -8.44 -3.38 17.23
C ASP A 286 -7.25 -3.67 18.15
N ASN A 287 -7.32 -3.12 19.36
CA ASN A 287 -6.47 -3.57 20.45
C ASN A 287 -6.98 -4.92 20.99
N VAL A 288 -6.14 -5.95 20.90
CA VAL A 288 -6.41 -7.31 21.41
C VAL A 288 -5.59 -7.63 22.67
N ASP A 289 -5.17 -6.60 23.40
CA ASP A 289 -4.36 -6.70 24.63
C ASP A 289 -3.07 -7.51 24.46
N ILE A 290 -2.36 -7.26 23.35
CA ILE A 290 -1.03 -7.83 23.11
C ILE A 290 -0.08 -7.44 24.25
N ARG A 291 0.61 -8.45 24.76
CA ARG A 291 1.69 -8.32 25.73
C ARG A 291 3.05 -8.31 25.03
N ASP A 292 3.25 -9.23 24.09
CA ASP A 292 4.53 -9.44 23.41
C ASP A 292 4.31 -9.84 21.95
N ILE A 293 5.13 -9.28 21.04
CA ILE A 293 5.21 -9.68 19.64
C ILE A 293 6.68 -9.93 19.33
N LYS A 294 6.97 -11.10 18.77
CA LYS A 294 8.32 -11.52 18.43
C LYS A 294 8.35 -12.19 17.07
N LEU A 295 9.13 -11.62 16.17
CA LEU A 295 9.41 -12.20 14.87
C LEU A 295 10.65 -13.09 14.99
N HIS A 296 10.53 -14.34 14.57
CA HIS A 296 11.66 -15.25 14.45
C HIS A 296 12.05 -15.37 12.98
N LEU A 297 13.30 -15.06 12.69
CA LEU A 297 13.94 -15.26 11.40
C LEU A 297 14.99 -16.36 11.59
N ASN A 298 14.64 -17.59 11.20
CA ASN A 298 15.38 -18.80 11.57
C ASN A 298 15.60 -18.90 13.10
N SER A 299 16.83 -18.66 13.57
CA SER A 299 17.22 -18.74 14.99
C SER A 299 17.36 -17.38 15.67
N GLU A 300 17.20 -16.28 14.93
CA GLU A 300 17.26 -14.92 15.47
C GLU A 300 15.85 -14.39 15.74
N SER A 301 15.70 -13.62 16.83
CA SER A 301 14.42 -13.06 17.26
C SER A 301 14.45 -11.53 17.30
N TYR A 302 13.36 -10.91 16.86
CA TYR A 302 13.19 -9.46 16.77
C TYR A 302 11.83 -9.04 17.37
N PRO A 303 11.81 -8.16 18.39
CA PRO A 303 12.94 -7.78 19.23
C PRO A 303 13.48 -8.98 20.03
N TYR A 304 14.73 -8.86 20.50
CA TYR A 304 15.37 -9.89 21.33
C TYR A 304 14.67 -10.03 22.69
N GLU A 305 14.51 -8.90 23.38
CA GLU A 305 13.80 -8.82 24.65
C GLU A 305 12.29 -8.72 24.44
N ALA A 306 11.54 -9.27 25.41
CA ALA A 306 10.10 -9.08 25.49
C ALA A 306 9.78 -7.63 25.86
N MET A 307 8.75 -7.07 25.24
CA MET A 307 8.26 -5.71 25.48
C MET A 307 7.40 -5.60 26.74
N HIS A 308 6.75 -6.70 27.15
CA HIS A 308 5.89 -6.75 28.35
C HIS A 308 4.84 -5.63 28.40
N LEU A 309 4.14 -5.44 27.28
CA LEU A 309 3.16 -4.38 27.09
C LEU A 309 1.95 -4.56 28.01
N ASN A 310 1.42 -3.45 28.52
CA ASN A 310 0.17 -3.43 29.27
C ASN A 310 -0.61 -2.16 28.95
N PHE A 311 -1.64 -2.30 28.11
CA PHE A 311 -2.45 -1.18 27.65
C PHE A 311 -3.32 -0.60 28.78
N ASN A 312 -3.72 -1.40 29.77
CA ASN A 312 -4.53 -0.94 30.91
C ASN A 312 -3.73 -0.07 31.89
N GLU A 313 -2.44 -0.38 32.08
CA GLU A 313 -1.52 0.39 32.92
C GLU A 313 -0.74 1.47 32.16
N ASN A 314 -1.07 1.69 30.88
CA ASN A 314 -0.37 2.61 29.97
C ASN A 314 1.13 2.31 29.80
N THR A 315 1.56 1.05 29.95
CA THR A 315 2.95 0.63 29.70
C THR A 315 3.11 0.02 28.31
N TYR A 316 2.62 0.73 27.29
CA TYR A 316 2.75 0.33 25.87
C TYR A 316 3.67 1.25 25.06
N ILE A 317 4.43 2.11 25.75
CA ILE A 317 5.28 3.14 25.13
C ILE A 317 6.35 2.56 24.19
N ALA A 318 6.86 1.35 24.47
CA ALA A 318 7.85 0.68 23.63
C ALA A 318 7.29 0.40 22.22
N ALA A 319 6.06 -0.13 22.13
CA ALA A 319 5.40 -0.37 20.86
C ALA A 319 5.08 0.93 20.11
N TYR A 320 4.63 1.97 20.83
CA TYR A 320 4.39 3.28 20.23
C TYR A 320 5.69 3.92 19.71
N HIS A 321 6.80 3.79 20.43
CA HIS A 321 8.11 4.28 19.99
C HIS A 321 8.58 3.57 18.72
N GLN A 322 8.37 2.26 18.60
CA GLN A 322 8.65 1.51 17.37
C GLN A 322 7.78 1.99 16.19
N TYR A 323 6.49 2.24 16.44
CA TYR A 323 5.58 2.83 15.45
C TYR A 323 6.10 4.18 14.93
N LEU A 324 6.49 5.10 15.83
CA LEU A 324 7.06 6.40 15.44
C LEU A 324 8.38 6.27 14.68
N SER A 325 9.24 5.32 15.09
CA SER A 325 10.56 5.13 14.50
C SER A 325 10.49 4.59 13.07
N PHE A 326 9.42 3.86 12.72
CA PHE A 326 9.27 3.25 11.40
C PHE A 326 9.46 4.26 10.27
N ARG A 327 8.70 5.37 10.30
CA ARG A 327 8.71 6.35 9.21
C ARG A 327 10.10 6.95 9.03
N ARG A 328 10.75 7.31 10.14
CA ARG A 328 12.11 7.86 10.14
C ARG A 328 13.11 6.90 9.51
N ASN A 329 13.08 5.63 9.93
CA ASN A 329 14.00 4.61 9.45
C ASN A 329 13.71 4.21 7.99
N TYR A 330 12.43 4.13 7.62
CA TYR A 330 12.00 3.69 6.30
C TYR A 330 12.24 4.75 5.22
N TYR A 331 11.96 6.03 5.50
CA TYR A 331 12.11 7.11 4.52
C TYR A 331 13.40 7.93 4.66
N GLY A 332 14.17 7.74 5.75
CA GLY A 332 15.35 8.55 6.03
C GLY A 332 15.04 10.03 6.27
N LYS A 333 13.80 10.35 6.68
CA LYS A 333 13.33 11.71 6.94
C LYS A 333 13.16 11.93 8.43
N ASP A 334 13.63 13.06 8.94
CA ASP A 334 13.58 13.42 10.37
C ASP A 334 12.30 14.21 10.72
N ASP A 335 11.18 13.86 10.09
CA ASP A 335 9.89 14.51 10.33
C ASP A 335 9.31 14.04 11.69
N GLN A 336 8.87 14.98 12.53
CA GLN A 336 8.30 14.72 13.86
C GLN A 336 6.77 14.55 13.85
N ASP A 337 6.16 14.30 12.69
CA ASP A 337 4.71 14.11 12.54
C ASP A 337 4.39 12.64 12.25
N ALA A 338 3.49 12.07 13.03
CA ALA A 338 2.95 10.73 12.84
C ALA A 338 1.42 10.78 12.84
N LEU A 339 0.80 9.85 12.14
CA LEU A 339 -0.65 9.83 12.04
C LEU A 339 -1.32 9.49 13.37
N PHE A 340 -0.80 8.51 14.12
CA PHE A 340 -1.33 8.17 15.44
C PHE A 340 -0.60 8.96 16.51
N ASP A 341 -1.37 9.60 17.37
CA ASP A 341 -0.87 10.00 18.68
C ASP A 341 -0.91 8.80 19.64
N TYR A 342 -0.38 9.01 20.84
CA TYR A 342 -0.25 7.97 21.86
C TYR A 342 -1.60 7.37 22.26
N GLU A 343 -2.64 8.19 22.40
CA GLU A 343 -3.98 7.75 22.80
C GLU A 343 -4.70 7.01 21.67
N TYR A 344 -4.57 7.48 20.44
CA TYR A 344 -5.14 6.83 19.27
C TYR A 344 -4.48 5.46 19.05
N PHE A 345 -3.15 5.37 19.20
CA PHE A 345 -2.41 4.11 19.11
C PHE A 345 -2.92 3.06 20.13
N LYS A 346 -3.31 3.48 21.34
CA LYS A 346 -3.88 2.58 22.36
C LYS A 346 -5.12 1.82 21.87
N ASN A 347 -5.95 2.47 21.06
CA ASN A 347 -7.22 1.90 20.60
C ASN A 347 -7.04 1.00 19.36
N CYS A 348 -6.05 1.30 18.53
CA CYS A 348 -5.75 0.54 17.31
C CYS A 348 -4.23 0.35 17.13
N PRO A 349 -3.58 -0.43 18.01
CA PRO A 349 -2.13 -0.59 17.96
C PRO A 349 -1.72 -1.30 16.67
N ILE A 350 -0.72 -0.73 15.99
CA ILE A 350 -0.06 -1.33 14.83
C ILE A 350 1.40 -1.51 15.20
N PHE A 351 1.81 -2.77 15.30
CA PHE A 351 3.13 -3.13 15.81
C PHE A 351 4.15 -3.18 14.68
N ILE A 352 5.32 -2.62 14.92
CA ILE A 352 6.42 -2.58 13.95
C ILE A 352 7.59 -3.39 14.50
N VAL A 353 7.98 -4.42 13.76
CA VAL A 353 9.23 -5.13 14.00
C VAL A 353 10.24 -4.67 12.96
N ASP A 354 11.24 -3.92 13.41
CA ASP A 354 12.38 -3.50 12.59
C ASP A 354 13.45 -4.59 12.62
N CYS A 355 13.69 -5.20 11.47
CA CYS A 355 14.73 -6.18 11.25
C CYS A 355 15.68 -5.74 10.13
N SER A 356 15.72 -4.43 9.82
CA SER A 356 16.49 -3.89 8.70
C SER A 356 18.01 -4.09 8.82
N LYS A 357 18.51 -4.15 10.06
CA LYS A 357 19.93 -4.30 10.42
C LYS A 357 20.38 -5.75 10.67
N GLN A 358 19.72 -6.71 10.04
CA GLN A 358 20.09 -8.13 10.08
C GLN A 358 21.51 -8.40 9.56
N ASN A 359 22.12 -9.47 10.07
CA ASN A 359 23.39 -9.96 9.56
C ASN A 359 23.25 -10.49 8.11
N GLU A 360 24.25 -10.23 7.27
CA GLU A 360 24.29 -10.65 5.86
C GLU A 360 25.17 -11.88 5.61
N THR A 361 25.69 -12.50 6.68
CA THR A 361 26.74 -13.54 6.63
C THR A 361 26.39 -14.81 5.86
N LEU A 362 25.11 -15.12 5.65
CA LEU A 362 24.69 -16.31 4.89
C LEU A 362 24.02 -15.90 3.58
N LYS A 363 24.81 -15.82 2.49
CA LYS A 363 24.32 -15.39 1.17
C LYS A 363 23.41 -16.40 0.46
N ASN A 364 23.29 -17.64 0.95
CA ASN A 364 22.62 -18.74 0.23
C ASN A 364 21.66 -19.61 1.08
N SER A 365 21.18 -19.14 2.24
CA SER A 365 20.20 -19.89 3.05
C SER A 365 18.78 -19.39 2.84
N THR A 366 17.81 -20.29 2.98
CA THR A 366 16.40 -19.91 3.14
C THR A 366 16.16 -19.30 4.53
N VAL A 367 15.19 -18.40 4.62
CA VAL A 367 14.80 -17.74 5.87
C VAL A 367 13.37 -18.15 6.21
N ASP A 368 13.21 -18.92 7.27
CA ASP A 368 11.91 -19.26 7.85
C ASP A 368 11.43 -18.09 8.72
N ILE A 369 10.21 -17.62 8.45
CA ILE A 369 9.61 -16.46 9.11
C ILE A 369 8.45 -16.95 9.97
N LYS A 370 8.58 -16.78 11.29
CA LYS A 370 7.52 -17.10 12.25
C LYS A 370 7.19 -15.87 13.08
N LEU A 371 5.92 -15.62 13.32
CA LEU A 371 5.45 -14.56 14.19
C LEU A 371 4.85 -15.18 15.46
N GLU A 372 5.45 -14.86 16.59
CA GLU A 372 4.95 -15.19 17.91
C GLU A 372 4.19 -14.00 18.47
N MET A 373 2.97 -14.26 18.94
CA MET A 373 2.04 -13.27 19.45
C MET A 373 1.55 -13.75 20.82
N GLU A 374 1.79 -12.95 21.85
CA GLU A 374 1.33 -13.19 23.21
C GLU A 374 0.39 -12.05 23.63
N SER A 375 -0.73 -12.39 24.21
CA SER A 375 -1.73 -11.48 24.77
C SER A 375 -1.92 -11.72 26.26
N ARG A 376 -2.42 -10.70 26.97
CA ARG A 376 -2.64 -10.79 28.41
C ARG A 376 -3.72 -11.82 28.77
N ASN A 377 -4.75 -11.93 27.94
CA ASN A 377 -5.86 -12.86 28.07
C ASN A 377 -5.89 -13.76 26.83
N SER A 378 -6.51 -14.94 26.92
CA SER A 378 -6.71 -15.76 25.72
C SER A 378 -7.40 -14.98 24.60
N PHE A 379 -6.89 -15.10 23.38
CA PHE A 379 -7.50 -14.47 22.21
C PHE A 379 -8.98 -14.89 22.07
N GLU A 380 -9.84 -13.92 21.80
CA GLU A 380 -11.26 -14.18 21.56
C GLU A 380 -11.50 -14.87 20.21
N ALA A 381 -12.70 -15.47 20.04
CA ALA A 381 -13.12 -16.02 18.77
C ALA A 381 -13.20 -14.93 17.68
N GLY A 382 -12.68 -15.23 16.48
CA GLY A 382 -12.79 -14.36 15.31
C GLY A 382 -11.80 -13.20 15.28
N ILE A 383 -10.71 -13.28 16.06
CA ILE A 383 -9.56 -12.38 15.88
C ILE A 383 -8.75 -12.84 14.67
N VAL A 384 -8.62 -11.96 13.70
CA VAL A 384 -7.77 -12.08 12.51
C VAL A 384 -6.47 -11.33 12.79
N ALA A 385 -5.33 -11.94 12.45
CA ALA A 385 -4.04 -11.27 12.47
C ALA A 385 -3.56 -10.99 11.04
N TYR A 386 -3.08 -9.77 10.81
CA TYR A 386 -2.47 -9.35 9.57
C TYR A 386 -0.99 -9.12 9.77
N CYS A 387 -0.18 -9.60 8.83
CA CYS A 387 1.25 -9.40 8.80
C CYS A 387 1.65 -8.88 7.42
N LEU A 388 2.06 -7.61 7.37
CA LEU A 388 2.58 -6.99 6.15
C LEU A 388 4.11 -6.98 6.22
N ILE A 389 4.73 -7.78 5.36
CA ILE A 389 6.18 -7.90 5.23
C ILE A 389 6.66 -6.92 4.17
N LEU A 390 7.66 -6.10 4.53
CA LEU A 390 8.37 -5.24 3.60
C LEU A 390 9.77 -5.82 3.39
N HIS A 391 10.10 -6.22 2.17
CA HIS A 391 11.41 -6.80 1.83
C HIS A 391 11.97 -6.18 0.54
N ASP A 392 13.28 -6.28 0.36
CA ASP A 392 13.92 -5.76 -0.86
C ASP A 392 13.51 -6.62 -2.06
N ALA A 393 13.40 -5.97 -3.21
CA ALA A 393 13.18 -6.58 -4.51
C ALA A 393 14.03 -5.84 -5.55
N LEU A 394 14.58 -6.61 -6.49
CA LEU A 394 15.39 -6.07 -7.58
C LEU A 394 14.95 -6.71 -8.90
N LEU A 395 14.54 -5.88 -9.84
CA LEU A 395 14.32 -6.28 -11.21
C LEU A 395 15.29 -5.56 -12.13
N GLN A 396 15.55 -6.17 -13.29
CA GLN A 396 16.25 -5.55 -14.39
C GLN A 396 15.44 -5.68 -15.66
N TYR A 397 15.44 -4.65 -16.48
CA TYR A 397 14.85 -4.73 -17.82
C TYR A 397 15.77 -4.13 -18.87
N SER A 398 15.65 -4.61 -20.11
CA SER A 398 16.27 -3.98 -21.27
C SER A 398 15.21 -3.30 -22.12
N PRO A 399 15.26 -1.96 -22.27
CA PRO A 399 14.39 -1.23 -23.18
C PRO A 399 14.52 -1.65 -24.65
N LEU A 400 15.68 -2.21 -25.03
CA LEU A 400 15.97 -2.59 -26.42
C LEU A 400 15.38 -3.97 -26.77
N THR A 401 15.52 -4.95 -25.88
CA THR A 401 15.04 -6.33 -26.13
C THR A 401 13.65 -6.58 -25.59
N GLY A 402 13.17 -5.75 -24.64
CA GLY A 402 11.92 -5.97 -23.91
C GLY A 402 12.03 -7.05 -22.83
N GLU A 403 13.22 -7.60 -22.59
CA GLU A 403 13.44 -8.62 -21.56
C GLU A 403 13.34 -8.01 -20.17
N VAL A 404 12.67 -8.73 -19.26
CA VAL A 404 12.57 -8.39 -17.84
C VAL A 404 13.00 -9.59 -17.01
N LYS A 405 13.92 -9.37 -16.06
CA LYS A 405 14.47 -10.39 -15.19
C LYS A 405 14.32 -9.98 -13.73
N LYS A 406 13.75 -10.86 -12.91
CA LYS A 406 13.80 -10.75 -11.45
C LYS A 406 15.13 -11.32 -10.97
N LEU A 407 15.84 -10.56 -10.14
CA LEU A 407 17.16 -10.94 -9.61
C LEU A 407 17.06 -11.60 -8.24
#